data_AF-A0A2V3JEF1-F1
#
_entry.id   AF-A0A2V3JEF1-F1
#
_cell.length_a   1.000
_cell.length_b   1.000
_cell.length_c   1.000
_cell.angle_alpha   90.00
_cell.angle_beta   90.00
_cell.angle_gamma   90.00
#
_symmetry.space_group_name_H-M   'P 1'
#
loop_
_entity.id
_entity.type
_entity.pdbx_description
1 polymer ?
#
loop_
_entity_poly.entity_id
_entity_poly.type
_entity_poly.pdbx_seq_one_letter_code
_entity_poly.pdbx_strand_id
1 'polypeptide(L)'
;MQREYKKQGFFRFTPSDSEGGGARELWCLKPGEGGINTICRVLEVSLRELTMKDGKRIEILEGVIADYTAKMPFFSWVADQEELKQDRVIQIGNAYVRRWSGLVTLYIGRNTELREKNIYFPAYDELNKPQRRDIGDIIRCQGAFDVIVEGDIVGVAGDKVLVDDGTGALFMVLNGDKDSSVKRLSLSFSFGTPVIARGNVMLRGGEYILMASELKIKDDKDVLEELMGFMARYT
;
A
#
# COMPACT_ATOMS: atom_id res chain seq x y z
N MET A 1 32.00 12.30 14.23
CA MET A 1 31.04 12.94 15.15
C MET A 1 29.70 12.24 14.95
N GLN A 2 29.42 11.22 15.75
CA GLN A 2 28.16 10.44 15.70
C GLN A 2 27.01 11.37 16.07
N ARG A 3 25.99 11.47 15.22
CA ARG A 3 24.74 12.16 15.55
C ARG A 3 23.87 11.20 16.35
N GLU A 4 23.56 11.60 17.58
CA GLU A 4 22.58 10.94 18.44
C GLU A 4 21.19 10.98 17.80
N TYR A 5 20.56 9.81 17.73
CA TYR A 5 19.17 9.64 17.33
C TYR A 5 18.30 9.71 18.60
N LYS A 6 17.80 10.89 18.95
CA LYS A 6 16.84 11.01 20.06
C LYS A 6 15.47 10.53 19.61
N LYS A 7 14.99 9.49 20.30
CA LYS A 7 13.67 8.87 20.18
C LYS A 7 12.60 9.82 20.77
N GLN A 8 12.34 10.96 20.13
CA GLN A 8 11.21 11.82 20.50
C GLN A 8 10.58 12.45 19.26
N GLY A 9 9.30 12.17 19.07
CA GLY A 9 8.36 12.92 18.23
C GLY A 9 8.50 12.68 16.73
N PHE A 10 7.46 12.11 16.12
CA PHE A 10 7.12 12.26 14.70
C PHE A 10 8.32 12.25 13.72
N PHE A 11 8.71 11.05 13.27
CA PHE A 11 9.74 10.90 12.23
C PHE A 11 9.26 11.54 10.92
N ARG A 12 9.67 12.79 10.68
CA ARG A 12 9.67 13.39 9.34
C ARG A 12 11.06 13.22 8.78
N PHE A 13 11.25 12.26 7.89
CA PHE A 13 12.50 12.12 7.16
C PHE A 13 12.54 13.24 6.12
N THR A 14 13.12 14.38 6.48
CA THR A 14 13.58 15.37 5.51
C THR A 14 15.03 15.04 5.21
N PRO A 15 15.39 14.50 4.03
CA PRO A 15 16.78 14.46 3.64
C PRO A 15 17.25 15.91 3.45
N SER A 16 18.41 16.18 4.03
CA SER A 16 19.11 17.45 3.91
C SER A 16 19.39 17.81 2.45
N ASP A 17 19.24 19.10 2.17
CA ASP A 17 19.59 19.83 0.95
C ASP A 17 20.81 19.27 0.20
N SER A 18 20.53 18.54 -0.89
CA SER A 18 21.47 18.38 -2.00
C SER A 18 20.65 18.31 -3.30
N GLU A 19 20.92 19.27 -4.18
CA GLU A 19 20.35 19.53 -5.50
C GLU A 19 19.48 18.41 -6.10
N GLY A 20 18.16 18.62 -6.07
CA GLY A 20 17.17 17.74 -6.68
C GLY A 20 16.09 17.34 -5.68
N GLY A 21 14.89 17.93 -5.82
CA GLY A 21 13.65 17.68 -5.07
C GLY A 21 13.73 16.76 -3.84
N GLY A 22 13.53 17.32 -2.64
CA GLY A 22 13.60 16.59 -1.36
C GLY A 22 12.81 15.27 -1.36
N ALA A 23 13.24 14.31 -0.54
CA ALA A 23 12.65 12.97 -0.59
C ALA A 23 11.15 12.98 -0.30
N ARG A 24 10.46 12.16 -1.08
CA ARG A 24 9.04 11.89 -1.02
C ARG A 24 8.81 10.59 -0.28
N GLU A 25 7.82 10.62 0.59
CA GLU A 25 7.25 9.44 1.22
C GLU A 25 6.50 8.61 0.16
N LEU A 26 6.40 7.30 0.35
CA LEU A 26 5.68 6.41 -0.55
C LEU A 26 4.16 6.61 -0.46
N TRP A 27 3.65 6.98 0.72
CA TRP A 27 2.24 7.27 0.88
C TRP A 27 1.80 8.43 -0.02
N CYS A 28 0.67 8.23 -0.70
CA CYS A 28 0.05 9.25 -1.53
C CYS A 28 0.86 9.71 -2.75
N LEU A 29 1.82 8.92 -3.21
CA LEU A 29 2.36 9.06 -4.57
C LEU A 29 1.26 8.77 -5.59
N LYS A 30 1.04 9.66 -6.56
CA LYS A 30 -0.06 9.51 -7.52
C LYS A 30 0.44 9.12 -8.91
N PRO A 31 -0.35 8.33 -9.67
CA PRO A 31 -0.04 8.05 -11.07
C PRO A 31 0.16 9.33 -11.88
N GLY A 32 1.25 9.38 -12.65
CA GLY A 32 1.64 10.55 -13.43
C GLY A 32 2.71 11.42 -12.78
N GLU A 33 2.99 11.25 -11.49
CA GLU A 33 4.12 11.90 -10.83
C GLU A 33 5.46 11.36 -11.36
N GLY A 34 6.47 12.22 -11.44
CA GLY A 34 7.84 11.91 -11.89
C GLY A 34 8.86 12.73 -11.11
N GLY A 35 10.15 12.42 -11.29
CA GLY A 35 11.21 13.04 -10.50
C GLY A 35 11.15 12.62 -9.02
N ILE A 36 10.64 11.42 -8.75
CA ILE A 36 10.46 10.92 -7.39
C ILE A 36 11.81 10.51 -6.83
N ASN A 37 12.19 11.16 -5.73
CA ASN A 37 13.34 10.79 -4.91
C ASN A 37 12.82 10.22 -3.60
N THR A 38 13.24 9.03 -3.18
CA THR A 38 12.76 8.39 -1.94
C THR A 38 13.81 7.46 -1.34
N ILE A 39 13.65 7.10 -0.06
CA ILE A 39 14.45 6.08 0.62
C ILE A 39 13.48 5.02 1.15
N CYS A 40 13.70 3.78 0.75
CA CYS A 40 12.82 2.67 1.11
C CYS A 40 13.62 1.38 1.33
N ARG A 41 13.00 0.41 1.99
CA ARG A 41 13.49 -0.97 2.08
C ARG A 41 12.79 -1.83 1.03
N VAL A 42 13.55 -2.68 0.35
CA VAL A 42 12.99 -3.69 -0.57
C VAL A 42 12.45 -4.86 0.26
N LEU A 43 11.14 -5.09 0.22
CA LEU A 43 10.50 -6.19 0.96
C LEU A 43 10.44 -7.48 0.14
N GLU A 44 10.18 -7.35 -1.15
CA GLU A 44 10.04 -8.48 -2.08
C GLU A 44 10.64 -8.09 -3.41
N VAL A 45 11.26 -9.04 -4.11
CA VAL A 45 11.73 -8.86 -5.48
C VAL A 45 11.63 -10.19 -6.22
N SER A 46 11.15 -10.13 -7.46
CA SER A 46 10.98 -11.29 -8.33
C SER A 46 11.36 -10.93 -9.77
N LEU A 47 12.06 -11.85 -10.43
CA LEU A 47 12.37 -11.78 -11.85
C LEU A 47 11.21 -12.34 -12.66
N ARG A 48 10.74 -11.59 -13.65
CA ARG A 48 9.64 -12.00 -14.51
C ARG A 48 9.97 -11.75 -15.98
N GLU A 49 9.52 -12.65 -16.85
CA GLU A 49 9.55 -12.45 -18.30
C GLU A 49 8.23 -11.82 -18.76
N LEU A 50 8.31 -10.72 -19.52
CA LEU A 50 7.18 -10.09 -20.18
C LEU A 50 7.31 -10.22 -21.70
N THR A 51 6.24 -10.67 -22.34
CA THR A 51 6.13 -10.68 -23.79
C THR A 51 5.52 -9.36 -24.25
N MET A 52 6.31 -8.59 -25.00
CA MET A 52 5.89 -7.36 -25.66
C MET A 52 4.92 -7.63 -26.82
N LYS A 53 4.21 -6.59 -27.27
CA LYS A 53 3.27 -6.69 -28.39
C LYS A 53 3.93 -7.15 -29.70
N ASP A 54 5.22 -6.85 -29.86
CA ASP A 54 6.03 -7.28 -31.02
C ASP A 54 6.59 -8.71 -30.88
N GLY A 55 6.19 -9.43 -29.83
CA GLY A 55 6.64 -10.79 -29.54
C GLY A 55 8.01 -10.88 -28.85
N LYS A 56 8.70 -9.76 -28.62
CA LYS A 56 9.97 -9.77 -27.89
C LYS A 56 9.73 -10.08 -26.42
N ARG A 57 10.57 -10.94 -25.87
CA ARG A 57 10.61 -11.23 -24.43
C ARG A 57 11.60 -10.29 -23.79
N ILE A 58 11.19 -9.67 -22.69
CA ILE A 58 12.07 -8.87 -21.85
C ILE A 58 12.00 -9.39 -20.42
N GLU A 59 13.13 -9.32 -19.73
CA GLU A 59 13.18 -9.58 -18.30
C GLU A 59 12.96 -8.28 -17.53
N ILE A 60 12.14 -8.35 -16.49
CA ILE A 60 11.83 -7.24 -15.60
C ILE A 60 11.92 -7.69 -14.15
N LEU A 61 12.12 -6.74 -13.24
CA LEU A 61 11.92 -6.97 -11.81
C LEU A 61 10.61 -6.34 -11.38
N GLU A 62 9.83 -7.10 -10.61
CA GLU A 62 8.69 -6.59 -9.86
C GLU A 62 8.81 -7.01 -8.41
N GLY A 63 8.18 -6.25 -7.52
CA GLY A 63 8.27 -6.52 -6.09
C GLY A 63 7.61 -5.44 -5.26
N VAL A 64 7.95 -5.41 -3.98
CA VAL A 64 7.37 -4.48 -3.00
C VAL A 64 8.50 -3.72 -2.32
N ILE A 65 8.33 -2.40 -2.24
CA ILE A 65 9.16 -1.51 -1.43
C ILE A 65 8.32 -0.89 -0.32
N ALA A 66 8.98 -0.50 0.77
CA ALA A 66 8.31 0.09 1.91
C ALA A 66 9.14 1.18 2.58
N ASP A 67 8.44 2.19 3.07
CA ASP A 67 8.93 3.12 4.06
C ASP A 67 7.98 3.12 5.27
N TYR A 68 8.23 4.00 6.26
CA TYR A 68 7.38 4.11 7.44
C TYR A 68 5.94 4.57 7.11
N THR A 69 5.70 5.09 5.92
CA THR A 69 4.41 5.63 5.48
C THR A 69 3.59 4.68 4.64
N ALA A 70 4.18 3.82 3.83
CA ALA A 70 3.42 2.90 2.99
C ALA A 70 4.27 1.76 2.44
N LYS A 71 3.58 0.69 2.07
CA LYS A 71 4.08 -0.28 1.11
C LYS A 71 3.61 0.10 -0.29
N MET A 72 4.44 -0.15 -1.28
CA MET A 72 4.14 0.17 -2.67
C MET A 72 4.80 -0.86 -3.59
N PRO A 73 4.08 -1.36 -4.61
CA PRO A 73 4.70 -2.19 -5.62
C PRO A 73 5.69 -1.35 -6.45
N PHE A 74 6.75 -1.98 -6.91
CA PHE A 74 7.65 -1.38 -7.90
C PHE A 74 7.74 -2.23 -9.17
N PHE A 75 8.16 -1.58 -10.25
CA PHE A 75 8.40 -2.19 -11.55
C PHE A 75 9.72 -1.64 -12.11
N SER A 76 10.67 -2.51 -12.46
CA SER A 76 11.93 -2.13 -13.10
C SER A 76 12.01 -2.68 -14.51
N TRP A 77 12.32 -1.80 -15.47
CA TRP A 77 12.64 -2.20 -16.85
C TRP A 77 14.01 -2.88 -16.99
N VAL A 78 14.83 -2.83 -15.95
CA VAL A 78 16.20 -3.32 -15.93
C VAL A 78 16.29 -4.44 -14.91
N ALA A 79 16.65 -5.64 -15.38
CA ALA A 79 16.61 -6.88 -14.59
C ALA A 79 17.86 -7.10 -13.71
N ASP A 80 18.98 -6.48 -14.06
CA ASP A 80 20.30 -6.63 -13.45
C ASP A 80 20.64 -5.52 -12.45
N GLN A 81 19.66 -5.14 -11.62
CA GLN A 81 19.84 -4.10 -10.59
C GLN A 81 20.29 -4.74 -9.26
N GLU A 82 21.58 -4.59 -8.91
CA GLU A 82 22.14 -5.21 -7.70
C GLU A 82 21.60 -4.61 -6.38
N GLU A 83 21.13 -3.38 -6.42
CA GLU A 83 20.52 -2.67 -5.31
C GLU A 83 19.13 -3.22 -4.97
N LEU A 84 18.41 -3.78 -5.96
CA LEU A 84 17.07 -4.35 -5.80
C LEU A 84 17.15 -5.79 -5.28
N LYS A 85 17.59 -5.94 -4.03
CA LYS A 85 17.57 -7.21 -3.31
C LYS A 85 16.79 -7.08 -2.02
N GLN A 86 16.11 -8.15 -1.63
CA GLN A 86 15.33 -8.20 -0.42
C GLN A 86 16.14 -7.73 0.80
N ASP A 87 15.45 -7.00 1.67
CA ASP A 87 15.94 -6.41 2.91
C ASP A 87 16.97 -5.28 2.77
N ARG A 88 17.34 -4.87 1.55
CA ARG A 88 18.21 -3.72 1.34
C ARG A 88 17.46 -2.41 1.51
N VAL A 89 18.13 -1.44 2.12
CA VAL A 89 17.69 -0.04 2.17
C VAL A 89 18.33 0.70 1.01
N ILE A 90 17.51 1.29 0.15
CA ILE A 90 17.95 1.94 -1.07
C ILE A 90 17.42 3.37 -1.13
N GLN A 91 18.23 4.28 -1.67
CA GLN A 91 17.79 5.56 -2.17
C GLN A 91 17.47 5.40 -3.65
N ILE A 92 16.25 5.76 -4.03
CA ILE A 92 15.78 5.81 -5.40
C ILE A 92 15.72 7.28 -5.81
N GLY A 93 16.36 7.63 -6.92
CA GLY A 93 16.38 8.98 -7.48
C GLY A 93 15.76 9.01 -8.88
N ASN A 94 14.95 10.02 -9.16
CA ASN A 94 14.32 10.22 -10.47
C ASN A 94 13.47 9.02 -10.95
N ALA A 95 12.70 8.43 -10.05
CA ALA A 95 11.66 7.46 -10.40
C ALA A 95 10.36 8.16 -10.86
N TYR A 96 9.41 7.38 -11.36
CA TYR A 96 8.10 7.88 -11.77
C TYR A 96 6.99 6.90 -11.40
N VAL A 97 5.75 7.38 -11.32
CA VAL A 97 4.62 6.61 -10.78
C VAL A 97 3.62 6.32 -11.90
N ARG A 98 3.22 5.06 -12.05
CA ARG A 98 2.16 4.65 -12.98
C ARG A 98 1.27 3.60 -12.35
N ARG A 99 0.22 3.20 -13.07
CA ARG A 99 -0.60 2.05 -12.69
C ARG A 99 -0.07 0.77 -13.33
N TRP A 100 0.16 -0.26 -12.51
CA TRP A 100 0.43 -1.63 -12.95
C TRP A 100 -0.67 -2.54 -12.40
N SER A 101 -1.41 -3.23 -13.27
CA SER A 101 -2.55 -4.06 -12.87
C SER A 101 -3.56 -3.34 -11.95
N GLY A 102 -3.78 -2.04 -12.18
CA GLY A 102 -4.69 -1.19 -11.40
C GLY A 102 -4.05 -0.50 -10.17
N LEU A 103 -2.92 -1.00 -9.67
CA LEU A 103 -2.24 -0.50 -8.47
C LEU A 103 -1.29 0.64 -8.78
N VAL A 104 -1.22 1.62 -7.88
CA VAL A 104 -0.19 2.66 -7.91
C VAL A 104 1.17 2.01 -7.69
N THR A 105 2.08 2.18 -8.65
CA THR A 105 3.34 1.45 -8.73
C THR A 105 4.49 2.39 -9.04
N LEU A 106 5.61 2.22 -8.34
CA LEU A 106 6.84 2.99 -8.58
C LEU A 106 7.63 2.35 -9.72
N TYR A 107 7.88 3.10 -10.78
CA TYR A 107 8.64 2.63 -11.92
C TYR A 107 10.09 3.09 -11.84
N ILE A 108 10.99 2.13 -11.98
CA ILE A 108 12.43 2.29 -12.09
C ILE A 108 12.76 2.22 -13.59
N GLY A 109 13.13 3.38 -14.15
CA GLY A 109 13.51 3.53 -15.54
C GLY A 109 15.02 3.53 -15.74
N ARG A 110 15.45 3.70 -17.00
CA ARG A 110 16.87 3.81 -17.35
C ARG A 110 17.59 5.01 -16.74
N ASN A 111 16.85 6.08 -16.45
CA ASN A 111 17.39 7.32 -15.86
C ASN A 111 17.14 7.39 -14.34
N THR A 112 16.69 6.30 -13.74
CA THR A 112 16.48 6.20 -12.29
C THR A 112 17.80 5.80 -11.64
N GLU A 113 18.21 6.54 -10.63
CA GLU A 113 19.41 6.24 -9.86
C GLU A 113 19.06 5.39 -8.65
N LEU A 114 19.77 4.28 -8.45
CA LEU A 114 19.66 3.46 -7.24
C LEU A 114 20.97 3.55 -6.47
N ARG A 115 20.89 3.71 -5.15
CA ARG A 115 22.05 3.69 -4.26
C ARG A 115 21.71 2.97 -2.97
N GLU A 116 22.43 1.90 -2.65
CA GLU A 116 22.30 1.25 -1.34
C GLU A 116 22.72 2.21 -0.21
N LYS A 117 22.00 2.17 0.91
CA LYS A 117 22.25 3.00 2.09
C LYS A 117 22.44 2.14 3.33
N ASN A 118 23.56 2.36 4.01
CA ASN A 118 23.79 1.81 5.33
C ASN A 118 23.44 2.87 6.40
N ILE A 119 22.15 3.01 6.67
CA ILE A 119 21.59 3.96 7.64
C ILE A 119 20.63 3.25 8.59
N TYR A 120 20.33 3.86 9.73
CA TYR A 120 19.22 3.40 10.55
C TYR A 120 17.90 3.60 9.79
N PHE A 121 17.17 2.51 9.58
CA PHE A 121 15.88 2.47 8.88
C PHE A 121 15.01 1.40 9.54
N PRO A 122 13.67 1.55 9.57
CA PRO A 122 12.78 0.54 10.15
C PRO A 122 13.06 -0.86 9.61
N ALA A 123 12.91 -1.86 10.47
CA ALA A 123 13.24 -3.25 10.16
C ALA A 123 12.23 -3.85 9.17
N TYR A 124 12.63 -4.93 8.48
CA TYR A 124 11.77 -5.67 7.55
C TYR A 124 10.40 -6.00 8.16
N ASP A 125 10.39 -6.66 9.33
CA ASP A 125 9.16 -7.12 9.97
C ASP A 125 8.26 -5.98 10.46
N GLU A 126 8.84 -4.81 10.72
CA GLU A 126 8.07 -3.63 11.08
C GLU A 126 7.36 -3.06 9.84
N LEU A 127 8.11 -2.92 8.74
CA LEU A 127 7.60 -2.38 7.48
C LEU A 127 6.66 -3.35 6.75
N ASN A 128 6.80 -4.65 6.96
CA ASN A 128 5.98 -5.66 6.31
C ASN A 128 4.56 -5.73 6.92
N LYS A 129 4.29 -5.09 8.06
CA LYS A 129 2.94 -5.05 8.63
C LYS A 129 2.01 -4.19 7.77
N PRO A 130 0.76 -4.64 7.54
CA PRO A 130 -0.22 -3.79 6.88
C PRO A 130 -0.55 -2.58 7.76
N GLN A 131 -0.83 -1.45 7.11
CA GLN A 131 -1.19 -0.21 7.82
C GLN A 131 -2.68 0.06 7.75
N ARG A 132 -3.24 0.55 8.86
CA ARG A 132 -4.62 1.03 8.93
C ARG A 132 -4.74 2.35 8.20
N ARG A 133 -5.77 2.50 7.36
CA ARG A 133 -6.00 3.70 6.56
C ARG A 133 -7.48 4.01 6.42
N ASP A 134 -7.80 5.29 6.54
CA ASP A 134 -9.12 5.82 6.30
C ASP A 134 -9.42 5.82 4.79
N ILE A 135 -10.65 5.47 4.42
CA ILE A 135 -11.13 5.35 3.04
C ILE A 135 -11.00 6.68 2.31
N GLY A 136 -11.37 7.79 2.93
CA GLY A 136 -11.26 9.13 2.33
C GLY A 136 -9.82 9.46 1.94
N ASP A 137 -8.85 9.04 2.75
CA ASP A 137 -7.43 9.24 2.51
C ASP A 137 -6.92 8.35 1.37
N ILE A 138 -7.34 7.09 1.32
CA ILE A 138 -7.06 6.18 0.21
C ILE A 138 -7.59 6.75 -1.12
N ILE A 139 -8.82 7.25 -1.13
CA ILE A 139 -9.46 7.87 -2.29
C ILE A 139 -8.66 9.10 -2.76
N ARG A 140 -8.29 9.97 -1.82
CA ARG A 140 -7.47 11.17 -2.09
C ARG A 140 -6.10 10.82 -2.71
N CYS A 141 -5.53 9.69 -2.29
CA CYS A 141 -4.27 9.15 -2.77
C CYS A 141 -4.40 8.26 -4.01
N GLN A 142 -5.63 8.04 -4.49
CA GLN A 142 -5.96 7.27 -5.69
C GLN A 142 -5.61 5.77 -5.65
N GLY A 143 -5.58 5.19 -4.45
CA GLY A 143 -5.32 3.79 -4.21
C GLY A 143 -4.40 3.55 -3.02
N ALA A 144 -4.24 2.28 -2.65
CA ALA A 144 -3.34 1.86 -1.59
C ALA A 144 -2.95 0.38 -1.77
N PHE A 145 -1.79 0.00 -1.24
CA PHE A 145 -1.27 -1.36 -1.31
C PHE A 145 -1.10 -1.95 0.10
N ASP A 146 -1.66 -3.13 0.30
CA ASP A 146 -1.70 -3.90 1.54
C ASP A 146 -2.04 -3.08 2.79
N VAL A 147 -3.26 -2.56 2.81
CA VAL A 147 -3.83 -1.74 3.89
C VAL A 147 -4.96 -2.48 4.61
N ILE A 148 -5.21 -2.06 5.84
CA ILE A 148 -6.40 -2.42 6.62
C ILE A 148 -7.37 -1.26 6.57
N VAL A 149 -8.61 -1.54 6.17
CA VAL A 149 -9.75 -0.63 6.22
C VAL A 149 -10.72 -1.16 7.27
N GLU A 150 -11.19 -0.27 8.15
CA GLU A 150 -12.32 -0.54 9.03
C GLU A 150 -13.49 0.34 8.63
N GLY A 151 -14.70 -0.20 8.63
CA GLY A 151 -15.91 0.54 8.31
C GLY A 151 -17.14 -0.33 8.40
N ASP A 152 -18.27 0.23 8.02
CA ASP A 152 -19.57 -0.44 8.06
C ASP A 152 -20.05 -0.78 6.65
N ILE A 153 -20.68 -1.95 6.50
CA ILE A 153 -21.36 -2.29 5.26
C ILE A 153 -22.62 -1.45 5.16
N VAL A 154 -22.67 -0.58 4.15
CA VAL A 154 -23.80 0.34 3.91
C VAL A 154 -24.61 -0.03 2.67
N GLY A 155 -24.17 -1.02 1.90
CA GLY A 155 -24.92 -1.49 0.73
C GLY A 155 -24.31 -2.69 0.04
N VAL A 156 -25.08 -3.29 -0.87
CA VAL A 156 -24.65 -4.41 -1.71
C VAL A 156 -24.99 -4.07 -3.15
N ALA A 157 -24.01 -4.23 -4.06
CA ALA A 157 -24.15 -3.99 -5.48
C ALA A 157 -23.59 -5.17 -6.27
N GLY A 158 -24.46 -6.12 -6.63
CA GLY A 158 -24.07 -7.33 -7.34
C GLY A 158 -23.16 -8.23 -6.48
N ASP A 159 -21.92 -8.38 -6.92
CA ASP A 159 -20.86 -9.15 -6.24
C ASP A 159 -19.92 -8.27 -5.40
N LYS A 160 -20.30 -7.02 -5.14
CA LYS A 160 -19.52 -6.10 -4.31
C LYS A 160 -20.37 -5.62 -3.13
N VAL A 161 -19.70 -5.27 -2.04
CA VAL A 161 -20.32 -4.56 -0.91
C VAL A 161 -19.78 -3.15 -0.84
N LEU A 162 -20.60 -2.18 -0.47
CA LEU A 162 -20.19 -0.82 -0.22
C LEU A 162 -19.83 -0.69 1.26
N VAL A 163 -18.60 -0.25 1.53
CA VAL A 163 -18.07 -0.04 2.88
C VAL A 163 -17.83 1.46 3.06
N ASP A 164 -18.29 2.00 4.18
CA ASP A 164 -18.14 3.41 4.57
C ASP A 164 -17.51 3.49 5.97
N ASP A 165 -16.52 4.35 6.16
CA ASP A 165 -15.83 4.55 7.45
C ASP A 165 -16.08 5.95 8.05
N GLY A 166 -17.01 6.71 7.48
CA GLY A 166 -17.31 8.09 7.83
C GLY A 166 -16.40 9.14 7.18
N THR A 167 -15.28 8.73 6.59
CA THR A 167 -14.36 9.61 5.82
C THR A 167 -14.50 9.43 4.32
N GLY A 168 -15.00 8.28 3.88
CA GLY A 168 -15.33 7.98 2.50
C GLY A 168 -15.92 6.58 2.35
N ALA A 169 -16.35 6.26 1.13
CA ALA A 169 -16.89 4.95 0.82
C ALA A 169 -16.19 4.31 -0.39
N LEU A 170 -15.97 3.00 -0.33
CA LEU A 170 -15.42 2.21 -1.43
C LEU A 170 -16.17 0.89 -1.60
N PHE A 171 -16.06 0.30 -2.79
CA PHE A 171 -16.54 -1.07 -2.98
C PHE A 171 -15.51 -2.07 -2.47
N MET A 172 -15.95 -3.13 -1.83
CA MET A 172 -15.09 -4.25 -1.45
C MET A 172 -15.53 -5.51 -2.19
N VAL A 173 -14.53 -6.24 -2.68
CA VAL A 173 -14.66 -7.57 -3.27
C VAL A 173 -13.69 -8.50 -2.55
N LEU A 174 -14.15 -9.69 -2.17
CA LEU A 174 -13.27 -10.68 -1.55
C LEU A 174 -12.56 -11.48 -2.62
N ASN A 175 -11.25 -11.62 -2.48
CA ASN A 175 -10.45 -12.57 -3.25
C ASN A 175 -10.74 -14.00 -2.76
N GLY A 176 -11.91 -14.51 -3.12
CA GLY A 176 -12.31 -15.91 -3.00
C GLY A 176 -12.75 -16.41 -4.37
N ASP A 177 -12.55 -17.70 -4.61
CA ASP A 177 -12.84 -18.39 -5.87
C ASP A 177 -14.17 -17.90 -6.51
N LYS A 178 -14.09 -17.60 -7.81
CA LYS A 178 -14.86 -16.60 -8.58
C LYS A 178 -16.40 -16.72 -8.59
N ASP A 179 -17.02 -17.59 -7.79
CA ASP A 179 -18.44 -17.90 -7.97
C ASP A 179 -19.27 -18.21 -6.71
N SER A 180 -18.67 -18.40 -5.52
CA SER A 180 -19.44 -19.01 -4.41
C SER A 180 -19.25 -18.46 -2.99
N SER A 181 -18.22 -17.65 -2.75
CA SER A 181 -17.97 -17.05 -1.42
C SER A 181 -18.66 -15.69 -1.28
N VAL A 182 -18.48 -14.81 -2.27
CA VAL A 182 -19.00 -13.44 -2.23
C VAL A 182 -20.52 -13.40 -2.28
N LYS A 183 -21.14 -14.30 -3.06
CA LYS A 183 -22.60 -14.42 -3.19
C LYS A 183 -23.26 -14.99 -1.92
N ARG A 184 -22.56 -15.83 -1.16
CA ARG A 184 -23.03 -16.31 0.16
C ARG A 184 -22.83 -15.27 1.25
N LEU A 185 -21.72 -14.54 1.20
CA LEU A 185 -21.38 -13.50 2.17
C LEU A 185 -22.26 -12.25 1.98
N SER A 186 -22.53 -11.83 0.74
CA SER A 186 -23.44 -10.72 0.44
C SER A 186 -24.88 -10.98 0.87
N LEU A 187 -25.29 -12.24 1.00
CA LEU A 187 -26.59 -12.65 1.56
C LEU A 187 -26.63 -12.65 3.10
N SER A 188 -25.46 -12.56 3.75
CA SER A 188 -25.34 -12.60 5.22
C SER A 188 -25.04 -11.26 5.87
N PHE A 189 -24.68 -10.23 5.08
CA PHE A 189 -24.39 -8.91 5.62
C PHE A 189 -25.65 -8.06 5.73
N SER A 190 -25.94 -7.57 6.94
CA SER A 190 -26.92 -6.51 7.15
C SER A 190 -26.27 -5.15 6.99
N PHE A 191 -27.07 -4.15 6.65
CA PHE A 191 -26.67 -2.75 6.76
C PHE A 191 -26.13 -2.47 8.17
N GLY A 192 -25.04 -1.71 8.27
CA GLY A 192 -24.37 -1.39 9.54
C GLY A 192 -23.54 -2.54 10.11
N THR A 193 -23.22 -3.58 9.33
CA THR A 193 -22.30 -4.63 9.80
C THR A 193 -20.87 -4.09 9.85
N PRO A 194 -20.23 -4.01 11.02
CA PRO A 194 -18.86 -3.53 11.14
C PRO A 194 -17.87 -4.57 10.61
N VAL A 195 -16.94 -4.12 9.78
CA VAL A 195 -15.94 -4.98 9.14
C VAL A 195 -14.53 -4.41 9.25
N ILE A 196 -13.56 -5.32 9.31
CA ILE A 196 -12.14 -5.05 9.15
C ILE A 196 -11.67 -5.85 7.95
N ALA A 197 -11.18 -5.18 6.92
CA ALA A 197 -10.73 -5.82 5.70
C ALA A 197 -9.29 -5.44 5.40
N ARG A 198 -8.48 -6.44 5.02
CA ARG A 198 -7.10 -6.23 4.55
C ARG A 198 -7.05 -6.47 3.06
N GLY A 199 -6.36 -5.60 2.33
CA GLY A 199 -6.09 -5.84 0.91
C GLY A 199 -5.59 -4.62 0.17
N ASN A 200 -5.76 -4.66 -1.15
CA ASN A 200 -5.32 -3.60 -2.06
C ASN A 200 -6.49 -2.77 -2.54
N VAL A 201 -6.36 -1.44 -2.54
CA VAL A 201 -7.39 -0.55 -3.09
C VAL A 201 -6.94 0.01 -4.43
N MET A 202 -7.75 -0.22 -5.46
CA MET A 202 -7.45 0.20 -6.83
C MET A 202 -8.64 0.94 -7.45
N LEU A 203 -8.34 1.83 -8.40
CA LEU A 203 -9.34 2.51 -9.20
C LEU A 203 -9.65 1.66 -10.44
N ARG A 204 -10.90 1.21 -10.59
CA ARG A 204 -11.36 0.41 -11.75
C ARG A 204 -12.72 0.92 -12.20
N GLY A 205 -12.82 1.35 -13.47
CA GLY A 205 -14.09 1.84 -14.03
C GLY A 205 -14.64 3.09 -13.35
N GLY A 206 -13.79 3.92 -12.73
CA GLY A 206 -14.19 5.10 -11.96
C GLY A 206 -14.53 4.82 -10.49
N GLU A 207 -14.53 3.55 -10.09
CA GLU A 207 -14.84 3.12 -8.72
C GLU A 207 -13.56 2.72 -7.97
N TYR A 208 -13.48 3.07 -6.69
CA TYR A 208 -12.46 2.50 -5.80
C TYR A 208 -12.93 1.15 -5.30
N ILE A 209 -12.09 0.12 -5.52
CA ILE A 209 -12.37 -1.25 -5.15
C ILE A 209 -11.25 -1.76 -4.23
N LEU A 210 -11.60 -2.11 -3.00
CA LEU A 210 -10.79 -2.93 -2.11
C LEU A 210 -10.90 -4.39 -2.54
N MET A 211 -9.81 -4.92 -3.07
CA MET A 211 -9.61 -6.35 -3.28
C MET A 211 -9.14 -6.97 -1.97
N ALA A 212 -10.09 -7.38 -1.14
CA ALA A 212 -9.83 -7.89 0.19
C ALA A 212 -9.26 -9.32 0.13
N SER A 213 -8.05 -9.49 0.67
CA SER A 213 -7.43 -10.80 0.89
C SER A 213 -7.88 -11.43 2.19
N GLU A 214 -8.28 -10.61 3.17
CA GLU A 214 -8.78 -11.03 4.47
C GLU A 214 -9.97 -10.15 4.87
N LEU A 215 -10.95 -10.74 5.56
CA LEU A 215 -12.12 -10.04 6.08
C LEU A 215 -12.46 -10.62 7.46
N LYS A 216 -12.58 -9.73 8.45
CA LYS A 216 -13.15 -10.01 9.77
C LYS A 216 -14.42 -9.18 9.93
N ILE A 217 -15.52 -9.84 10.33
CA ILE A 217 -16.73 -9.17 10.79
C ILE A 217 -16.54 -8.94 12.29
N LYS A 218 -16.70 -7.70 12.78
CA LYS A 218 -16.69 -7.44 14.23
C LYS A 218 -18.02 -7.94 14.80
N ASP A 219 -17.96 -8.75 15.84
CA ASP A 219 -19.15 -9.10 16.62
C ASP A 219 -19.38 -8.13 17.78
N ASP A 220 -20.50 -8.27 18.50
CA ASP A 220 -20.81 -7.41 19.65
C ASP A 220 -19.70 -7.43 20.71
N LYS A 221 -18.97 -8.54 20.85
CA LYS A 221 -17.89 -8.68 21.81
C LYS A 221 -16.66 -7.87 21.39
N ASP A 222 -16.27 -7.92 20.12
CA ASP A 222 -15.21 -7.10 19.55
C ASP A 222 -15.49 -5.61 19.78
N VAL A 223 -16.73 -5.18 19.56
CA VAL A 223 -17.18 -3.78 19.76
C VAL A 223 -17.12 -3.39 21.25
N LEU A 224 -17.57 -4.28 22.14
CA LEU A 224 -17.51 -4.05 23.58
C LEU A 224 -16.08 -3.98 24.10
N GLU A 225 -15.16 -4.83 23.62
CA GLU A 225 -13.74 -4.77 23.98
C GLU A 225 -13.10 -3.45 23.55
N GLU A 226 -13.45 -2.95 22.35
CA GLU A 226 -12.98 -1.66 21.85
C GLU A 226 -13.49 -0.48 22.71
N LEU A 227 -14.78 -0.50 23.06
CA LEU A 227 -15.40 0.48 23.96
C LEU A 227 -14.77 0.45 25.35
N MET A 228 -14.60 -0.73 25.95
CA MET A 228 -13.96 -0.87 27.26
C MET A 228 -12.52 -0.38 27.24
N GLY A 229 -11.75 -0.73 26.19
CA GLY A 229 -10.38 -0.25 26.00
C GLY A 229 -10.31 1.26 25.82
N PHE A 230 -11.28 1.87 25.12
CA PHE A 230 -11.41 3.32 25.02
C PHE A 230 -11.67 3.96 26.38
N MET A 231 -12.67 3.47 27.12
CA MET A 231 -13.03 3.99 28.44
C MET A 231 -11.89 3.86 29.45
N ALA A 232 -11.13 2.77 29.41
CA ALA A 232 -9.98 2.53 30.29
C ALA A 232 -8.84 3.56 30.13
N ARG A 233 -8.78 4.29 29.00
CA ARG A 233 -7.81 5.39 28.82
C ARG A 233 -8.19 6.65 29.60
N TYR A 234 -9.43 6.73 30.10
CA TYR A 234 -9.97 7.88 30.83
C TYR A 234 -10.26 7.58 32.31
N THR A 235 -9.95 6.37 32.77
CA THR A 235 -10.02 5.93 34.18
C THR A 235 -8.62 5.73 34.73
#